data_AF-A0A6B0WFD0-F1
#
_entry.id   AF-A0A6B0WFD0-F1
#
_cell.length_a   1.000
_cell.length_b   1.000
_cell.length_c   1.000
_cell.angle_alpha   90.00
_cell.angle_beta   90.00
_cell.angle_gamma   90.00
#
_symmetry.space_group_name_H-M   'P 1'
#
loop_
_entity.id
_entity.type
_entity.pdbx_description
1 polymer ?
#
loop_
_entity_poly.entity_id
_entity_poly.type
_entity_poly.pdbx_seq_one_letter_code
_entity_poly.pdbx_strand_id
1 'polypeptide(L)'
;MMDFFRELVQTLDGIREGNGTLLDRTVILAFTDHGEARMHSMKRYPILTAGSGGGRMKTGLHVAAEGDAATRVGFTVQQALGVVSGRWGTESNQVSRPFGEVLA
;
A
#
# COMPACT_ATOMS: atom_id res chain seq x y z
N MET A 1 4.44 13.83 9.45
CA MET A 1 4.22 12.78 8.43
C MET A 1 2.80 12.21 8.52
N MET A 2 2.37 11.71 9.69
CA MET A 2 1.04 11.12 9.83
C MET A 2 -0.11 12.12 9.66
N ASP A 3 0.09 13.39 10.06
CA ASP A 3 -0.93 14.42 9.86
C ASP A 3 -1.15 14.77 8.38
N PHE A 4 -0.08 14.94 7.61
CA PHE A 4 -0.19 15.14 6.16
C PHE A 4 -0.80 13.94 5.44
N PHE A 5 -0.45 12.72 5.85
CA PHE A 5 -1.08 11.52 5.29
C PHE A 5 -2.58 11.48 5.59
N ARG A 6 -2.98 11.79 6.84
CA ARG A 6 -4.38 11.93 7.23
C ARG A 6 -5.09 13.00 6.40
N GLU A 7 -4.50 14.19 6.28
CA GLU A 7 -5.05 15.31 5.54
C GLU A 7 -5.27 14.96 4.06
N LEU A 8 -4.29 14.29 3.43
CA LEU A 8 -4.42 13.80 2.06
C LEU A 8 -5.58 12.81 1.93
N VAL A 9 -5.64 11.80 2.80
CA VAL A 9 -6.71 10.79 2.78
C VAL A 9 -8.08 11.44 2.97
N GLN A 10 -8.23 12.34 3.94
CA GLN A 10 -9.48 13.06 4.21
C GLN A 10 -9.87 14.00 3.06
N THR A 11 -8.90 14.62 2.41
CA THR A 11 -9.14 15.48 1.25
C THR A 11 -9.70 14.67 0.09
N LEU A 12 -9.09 13.51 -0.24
CA LEU A 12 -9.59 12.64 -1.30
C LEU A 12 -10.96 12.03 -0.96
N ASP A 13 -11.22 11.73 0.32
CA ASP A 13 -12.53 11.26 0.76
C ASP A 13 -13.61 12.36 0.72
N GLY A 14 -13.22 13.62 0.87
CA GLY A 14 -14.13 14.76 0.75
C GLY A 14 -14.59 15.06 -0.68
N ILE A 15 -13.88 14.56 -1.71
CA ILE A 15 -14.18 14.82 -3.12
C ILE A 15 -15.18 13.79 -3.62
N ARG A 16 -16.39 14.22 -3.97
CA ARG A 16 -17.46 13.34 -4.51
C ARG A 16 -17.20 12.97 -5.97
N GLU A 17 -17.25 11.67 -6.28
CA GLU A 17 -17.21 11.13 -7.63
C GLU A 17 -18.28 10.05 -7.83
N GLY A 18 -19.38 10.42 -8.49
CA GLY A 18 -20.52 9.53 -8.71
C GLY A 18 -21.13 9.05 -7.39
N ASN A 19 -21.20 7.73 -7.20
CA ASN A 19 -21.81 7.11 -6.01
C ASN A 19 -20.85 7.02 -4.81
N GLY A 20 -19.63 7.55 -4.90
CA GLY A 20 -18.62 7.46 -3.85
C GLY A 20 -17.72 8.70 -3.82
N THR A 21 -16.49 8.50 -3.38
CA THR A 21 -15.46 9.53 -3.25
C THR A 21 -14.28 9.25 -4.18
N LEU A 22 -13.41 10.24 -4.40
CA LEU A 22 -12.17 10.04 -5.16
C LEU A 22 -11.26 9.01 -4.46
N LEU A 23 -11.31 8.94 -3.13
CA LEU A 23 -10.59 7.92 -2.35
C LEU A 23 -11.08 6.50 -2.67
N ASP A 24 -12.38 6.29 -2.90
CA ASP A 24 -12.93 4.97 -3.26
C ASP A 24 -12.33 4.43 -4.57
N ARG A 25 -11.87 5.32 -5.45
CA ARG A 25 -11.29 4.99 -6.77
C ARG A 25 -9.76 4.99 -6.79
N THR A 26 -9.14 5.41 -5.70
CA THR A 26 -7.69 5.60 -5.60
C THR A 26 -7.07 4.53 -4.68
N VAL A 27 -5.77 4.28 -4.84
CA VAL A 27 -4.94 3.63 -3.82
C VAL A 27 -3.75 4.55 -3.53
N ILE A 28 -3.62 4.97 -2.28
CA ILE A 28 -2.45 5.70 -1.78
C ILE A 28 -1.52 4.70 -1.13
N LEU A 29 -0.26 4.66 -1.55
CA LEU A 29 0.80 3.91 -0.90
C LEU A 29 1.73 4.89 -0.18
N ALA A 30 1.77 4.82 1.15
CA ALA A 30 2.62 5.66 1.98
C ALA A 30 3.57 4.80 2.82
N PHE A 31 4.85 5.14 2.83
CA PHE A 31 5.88 4.41 3.58
C PHE A 31 7.02 5.34 3.97
N THR A 32 7.83 4.89 4.92
CA THR A 32 9.14 5.46 5.23
C THR A 32 10.22 4.49 4.75
N ASP A 33 11.42 5.01 4.50
CA ASP A 33 12.58 4.25 4.05
C ASP A 33 13.16 3.32 5.14
N HIS A 34 13.15 3.73 6.41
CA HIS A 34 13.74 2.98 7.53
C HIS A 34 12.87 3.02 8.79
N GLY A 35 12.97 1.97 9.62
CA GLY A 35 12.32 1.91 10.93
C GLY A 35 13.17 2.50 12.06
N GLU A 36 14.49 2.44 11.91
CA GLU A 36 15.46 3.13 12.77
C GLU A 36 16.54 3.76 11.90
N ALA A 37 16.46 5.08 11.73
CA ALA A 37 17.32 5.83 10.80
C ALA A 37 18.81 5.72 11.16
N ARG A 38 19.17 5.80 12.45
CA ARG A 38 20.56 5.71 12.90
C ARG A 38 21.24 4.42 12.45
N MET A 39 20.51 3.31 12.49
CA MET A 39 21.01 1.99 12.15
C MET A 39 20.76 1.61 10.68
N HIS A 40 20.13 2.50 9.90
CA HIS A 40 19.60 2.18 8.57
C HIS A 40 18.80 0.86 8.58
N SER A 41 17.98 0.68 9.61
CA SER A 41 17.26 -0.57 9.82
C SER A 41 16.03 -0.63 8.92
N MET A 42 15.96 -1.68 8.10
CA MET A 42 14.78 -2.05 7.30
C MET A 42 13.77 -2.90 8.11
N LYS A 43 13.85 -2.89 9.44
CA LYS A 43 12.93 -3.62 10.32
C LYS A 43 11.92 -2.67 10.95
N ARG A 44 10.71 -3.17 11.20
CA ARG A 44 9.66 -2.48 11.98
C ARG A 44 9.32 -1.08 11.48
N TYR A 45 9.31 -0.87 10.16
CA TYR A 45 8.84 0.39 9.56
C TYR A 45 7.41 0.19 9.03
N PRO A 46 6.52 1.20 9.19
CA PRO A 46 5.16 1.09 8.71
C PRO A 46 5.07 1.34 7.20
N ILE A 47 4.26 0.54 6.52
CA ILE A 47 3.74 0.81 5.19
C ILE A 47 2.22 0.87 5.30
N LEU A 48 1.62 1.93 4.78
CA LEU A 48 0.19 2.19 4.84
C LEU A 48 -0.39 2.22 3.42
N THR A 49 -1.59 1.66 3.28
CA THR A 49 -2.42 1.82 2.10
C THR A 49 -3.75 2.46 2.48
N ALA A 50 -4.25 3.37 1.65
CA ALA A 50 -5.57 3.98 1.80
C ALA A 50 -6.34 4.00 0.48
N GLY A 51 -7.66 3.88 0.55
CA GLY A 51 -8.53 3.73 -0.62
C GLY A 51 -8.64 2.29 -1.11
N SER A 52 -9.78 1.96 -1.74
CA SER A 52 -10.09 0.58 -2.17
C SER A 52 -9.72 0.29 -3.63
N GLY A 53 -9.26 1.29 -4.40
CA GLY A 53 -8.92 1.12 -5.82
C GLY A 53 -10.10 0.69 -6.69
N GLY A 54 -11.31 1.14 -6.34
CA GLY A 54 -12.57 0.71 -6.95
C GLY A 54 -13.03 -0.66 -6.47
N GLY A 55 -12.87 -0.94 -5.17
CA GLY A 55 -13.25 -2.22 -4.56
C GLY A 55 -12.31 -3.39 -4.88
N ARG A 56 -11.08 -3.12 -5.33
CA ARG A 56 -10.08 -4.15 -5.68
C ARG A 56 -9.13 -4.49 -4.53
N MET A 57 -9.08 -3.63 -3.51
CA MET A 57 -8.39 -3.93 -2.26
C MET A 57 -9.34 -3.82 -1.08
N LYS A 58 -9.20 -4.76 -0.14
CA LYS A 58 -9.82 -4.72 1.18
C LYS A 58 -9.13 -3.67 2.05
N THR A 59 -9.91 -2.94 2.83
CA THR A 59 -9.43 -1.90 3.76
C THR A 59 -9.64 -2.33 5.22
N GLY A 60 -9.04 -1.60 6.17
CA GLY A 60 -9.17 -1.88 7.60
C GLY A 60 -8.36 -3.09 8.10
N LEU A 61 -7.37 -3.53 7.33
CA LEU A 61 -6.51 -4.66 7.67
C LEU A 61 -5.20 -4.19 8.31
N HIS A 62 -4.68 -4.99 9.24
CA HIS A 62 -3.31 -4.90 9.73
C HIS A 62 -2.61 -6.23 9.46
N VAL A 63 -1.55 -6.20 8.64
CA VAL A 63 -0.80 -7.37 8.21
C VAL A 63 0.59 -7.34 8.85
N ALA A 64 0.91 -8.36 9.64
CA ALA A 64 2.26 -8.55 10.16
C ALA A 64 3.13 -9.22 9.09
N ALA A 65 3.93 -8.40 8.38
CA ALA A 65 4.75 -8.82 7.24
C ALA A 65 6.23 -9.01 7.63
N GLU A 66 6.51 -9.70 8.73
CA GLU A 66 7.89 -9.94 9.16
C GLU A 66 8.61 -10.87 8.17
N GLY A 67 9.79 -10.44 7.70
CA GLY A 67 10.59 -11.17 6.71
C GLY A 67 10.20 -10.93 5.26
N ASP A 68 9.12 -10.19 4.99
CA ASP A 68 8.75 -9.77 3.64
C ASP A 68 9.57 -8.56 3.15
N ALA A 69 9.77 -8.50 1.83
CA ALA A 69 10.31 -7.31 1.17
C ALA A 69 9.24 -6.21 1.05
N ALA A 70 9.65 -4.95 1.23
CA ALA A 70 8.78 -3.76 1.09
C ALA A 70 7.99 -3.75 -0.23
N THR A 71 8.67 -4.19 -1.29
CA THR A 71 8.17 -4.30 -2.67
C THR A 71 6.95 -5.20 -2.78
N ARG A 72 6.70 -6.11 -1.84
CA ARG A 72 5.50 -6.95 -1.82
C ARG A 72 4.22 -6.13 -1.70
N VAL A 73 4.24 -5.00 -1.00
CA VAL A 73 3.09 -4.09 -0.92
C VAL A 73 2.83 -3.45 -2.28
N GLY A 74 3.86 -2.88 -2.91
CA GLY A 74 3.74 -2.29 -4.25
C GLY A 74 3.32 -3.31 -5.32
N PHE A 75 3.82 -4.54 -5.25
CA PHE A 75 3.39 -5.63 -6.11
C PHE A 75 1.92 -5.99 -5.88
N THR A 76 1.46 -6.01 -4.63
CA THR A 76 0.04 -6.24 -4.30
C THR A 76 -0.86 -5.16 -4.90
N VAL A 77 -0.46 -3.88 -4.81
CA VAL A 77 -1.19 -2.77 -5.44
C VAL A 77 -1.23 -2.92 -6.96
N GLN A 78 -0.12 -3.32 -7.59
CA GLN A 78 -0.10 -3.60 -9.03
C GLN A 78 -1.06 -4.71 -9.44
N GLN A 79 -1.10 -5.82 -8.69
CA GLN A 79 -2.04 -6.91 -8.96
C GLN A 79 -3.48 -6.43 -8.78
N ALA A 80 -3.77 -5.67 -7.72
CA ALA A 80 -5.09 -5.07 -7.51
C ALA A 80 -5.50 -4.15 -8.67
N LEU A 81 -4.56 -3.42 -9.29
CA LEU A 81 -4.86 -2.52 -10.41
C LEU A 81 -4.79 -3.21 -11.79
N GLY A 82 -4.64 -4.54 -11.84
CA GLY A 82 -4.66 -5.31 -13.08
C GLY A 82 -3.37 -5.25 -13.92
N VAL A 83 -2.24 -4.86 -13.31
CA VAL A 83 -0.94 -4.87 -14.00
C VAL A 83 -0.50 -6.30 -14.26
N VAL A 84 -0.30 -6.65 -15.53
CA VAL A 84 0.07 -8.00 -15.96
C VAL A 84 1.59 -8.22 -15.78
N SER A 85 2.01 -8.51 -14.56
CA SER A 85 3.38 -8.93 -14.23
C SER A 85 3.39 -10.06 -13.21
N GLY A 86 4.26 -11.07 -13.42
CA GLY A 86 4.46 -12.18 -12.49
C GLY A 86 5.51 -11.92 -11.40
N ARG A 87 6.24 -10.81 -11.47
CA ARG A 87 7.25 -10.43 -10.47
C ARG A 87 7.47 -8.92 -10.43
N TRP A 88 8.01 -8.44 -9.32
CA TRP A 88 8.42 -7.03 -9.18
C TRP A 88 9.66 -6.91 -8.28
N GLY A 89 10.48 -5.89 -8.51
CA GLY A 89 11.71 -5.64 -7.77
C GLY A 89 12.92 -6.41 -8.29
N THR A 90 14.07 -6.17 -7.65
CA THR A 90 15.38 -6.72 -8.02
C THR A 90 16.08 -7.30 -6.79
N GLU A 91 16.99 -8.24 -7.00
CA GLU A 91 17.80 -8.87 -5.94
C GLU A 91 16.93 -9.33 -4.75
N SER A 92 17.32 -8.99 -3.51
CA SER A 92 16.59 -9.32 -2.28
C SER A 92 15.20 -8.67 -2.18
N ASN A 93 14.90 -7.69 -3.04
CA ASN A 93 13.59 -7.05 -3.12
C ASN A 93 12.68 -7.67 -4.18
N GLN A 94 13.09 -8.75 -4.86
CA GLN A 94 12.22 -9.42 -5.83
C GLN A 94 11.09 -10.19 -5.13
N VAL A 95 9.86 -9.98 -5.60
CA VAL A 95 8.66 -10.64 -5.10
C VAL A 95 7.83 -11.18 -6.27
N SER A 96 7.10 -12.27 -6.03
CA SER A 96 6.22 -12.92 -7.03
C SER A 96 4.85 -13.30 -6.47
N ARG A 97 4.58 -13.01 -5.19
CA ARG A 97 3.33 -13.32 -4.51
C ARG A 97 2.78 -12.08 -3.81
N PRO A 98 1.54 -11.66 -4.10
CA PRO A 98 0.93 -10.53 -3.39
C PRO A 98 0.54 -10.93 -1.96
N PHE A 99 0.13 -9.95 -1.16
CA PHE A 99 -0.66 -10.19 0.04
C PHE A 99 -2.09 -10.54 -0.38
N GLY A 100 -2.37 -11.83 -0.59
CA GLY A 100 -3.67 -12.29 -1.08
C GLY A 100 -4.85 -11.93 -0.16
N GLU A 101 -4.60 -11.79 1.14
CA GLU A 101 -5.62 -11.35 2.11
C GLU A 101 -6.07 -9.91 1.88
N VAL A 102 -5.27 -9.07 1.22
CA VAL A 102 -5.57 -7.66 0.92
C VAL A 102 -6.35 -7.51 -0.39
N LEU A 103 -6.28 -8.50 -1.29
CA LEU A 103 -7.02 -8.47 -2.55
C LEU A 103 -8.51 -8.79 -2.33
N ALA A 104 -9.38 -8.14 -3.10
CA ALA A 104 -10.84 -8.32 -3.08
C ALA A 104 -11.34 -9.16 -4.27
#